data_AF-A0A9N9B0K4-F1
#
_entry.id   AF-A0A9N9B0K4-F1
#
_cell.length_a   1.000
_cell.length_b   1.000
_cell.length_c   1.000
_cell.angle_alpha   90.00
_cell.angle_beta   90.00
_cell.angle_gamma   90.00
#
_symmetry.space_group_name_H-M   'P 1'
#
loop_
_entity.id
_entity.type
_entity.pdbx_description
1 polymer ?
#
loop_
_entity_poly.entity_id
_entity_poly.type
_entity_poly.pdbx_seq_one_letter_code
_entity_poly.pdbx_strand_id
1 'polypeptide(L)'
;MGIVSEDSRIINIQVRQQLTNVEIQKLRLASHIDDNTTLKNDLFVAYSEYMNQRRYIITHIIKLYRYIRYTLLNNDGEFYLHIKIHIGDIVTIKEENDKSYAIVKAIFTHKYNDGHVYAFVWIDWLKNTKRADSLLRYPIFEKQTIQIQN
;
A
#
# COMPACT_ATOMS: atom_id res chain seq x y z
N MET A 1 14.05 9.47 -12.70
CA MET A 1 14.09 8.01 -12.49
C MET A 1 12.66 7.53 -12.36
N GLY A 2 12.20 6.64 -13.24
CA GLY A 2 10.81 6.17 -13.26
C GLY A 2 10.51 5.20 -12.12
N ILE A 3 9.23 5.10 -11.74
CA ILE A 3 8.73 4.07 -10.83
C ILE A 3 8.32 2.86 -11.67
N VAL A 4 8.73 1.66 -11.25
CA VAL A 4 8.45 0.40 -11.96
C VAL A 4 7.46 -0.48 -11.20
N SER A 5 6.93 -1.48 -11.89
CA SER A 5 6.03 -2.52 -11.38
C SER A 5 6.47 -3.87 -11.92
N GLU A 6 6.38 -4.92 -11.10
CA GLU A 6 6.53 -6.31 -11.55
C GLU A 6 5.30 -6.78 -12.37
N ASP A 7 4.13 -6.17 -12.17
CA ASP A 7 2.97 -6.39 -13.03
C ASP A 7 3.03 -5.42 -14.22
N SER A 8 3.26 -5.98 -15.41
CA SER A 8 3.32 -5.24 -16.68
C SER A 8 2.01 -4.53 -17.06
N ARG A 9 0.88 -4.90 -16.46
CA ARG A 9 -0.41 -4.21 -16.66
C ARG A 9 -0.50 -2.91 -15.90
N ILE A 10 0.39 -2.66 -14.94
CA ILE A 10 0.43 -1.43 -14.15
C ILE A 10 1.49 -0.50 -14.74
N ILE A 11 1.05 0.54 -15.42
CA ILE A 11 1.92 1.50 -16.11
C ILE A 11 1.65 2.94 -15.66
N ASN A 12 2.49 3.87 -16.12
CA ASN A 12 2.34 5.31 -15.87
C ASN A 12 2.23 5.67 -14.37
N ILE A 13 2.95 4.94 -13.53
CA ILE A 13 2.91 5.12 -12.07
C ILE A 13 3.50 6.48 -11.71
N GLN A 14 2.74 7.25 -10.95
CA GLN A 14 3.15 8.56 -10.45
C GLN A 14 2.69 8.75 -9.01
N VAL A 15 3.65 8.98 -8.12
CA VAL A 15 3.41 9.50 -6.78
C VAL A 15 3.53 11.02 -6.78
N ARG A 16 2.71 11.70 -5.99
CA ARG A 16 2.64 13.17 -5.98
C ARG A 16 2.46 13.70 -4.57
N GLN A 17 2.84 14.98 -4.40
CA GLN A 17 2.79 15.69 -3.12
C GLN A 17 3.56 14.93 -2.04
N GLN A 18 4.89 14.96 -2.15
CA GLN A 18 5.76 14.36 -1.13
C GLN A 18 5.47 15.02 0.21
N LEU A 19 5.28 14.20 1.25
CA LEU A 19 4.94 14.68 2.58
C LEU A 19 6.13 15.38 3.22
N THR A 20 5.83 16.45 3.95
CA THR A 20 6.80 17.13 4.82
C THR A 20 6.99 16.37 6.13
N ASN A 21 8.10 16.61 6.83
CA ASN A 21 8.35 16.00 8.15
C ASN A 21 7.21 16.31 9.16
N VAL A 22 6.63 17.51 9.09
CA VAL A 22 5.50 17.91 9.94
C VAL A 22 4.26 17.06 9.63
N GLU A 23 3.94 16.82 8.36
CA GLU A 23 2.83 15.94 7.97
C GLU A 23 3.07 14.49 8.38
N ILE A 24 4.30 14.00 8.20
CA ILE A 24 4.70 12.63 8.58
C ILE A 24 4.49 12.41 10.08
N GLN A 25 4.94 13.35 10.92
CA GLN A 25 4.73 13.31 12.37
C GLN A 25 3.24 13.38 12.74
N LYS A 26 2.48 14.27 12.10
CA LYS A 26 1.03 14.40 12.34
C LYS A 26 0.27 13.11 12.01
N LEU A 27 0.67 12.42 10.95
CA LEU A 27 0.09 11.14 10.53
C LEU A 27 0.67 9.93 11.29
N ARG A 28 1.62 10.15 12.21
CA ARG A 28 2.32 9.11 12.97
C ARG A 28 2.95 8.05 12.05
N LEU A 29 3.51 8.50 10.92
CA LEU A 29 4.22 7.65 9.95
C LEU A 29 5.73 7.70 10.19
N ALA A 30 6.42 6.63 9.80
CA ALA A 30 7.88 6.58 9.81
C ALA A 30 8.42 6.92 8.41
N SER A 31 9.47 7.73 8.33
CA SER A 31 10.20 8.01 7.08
C SER A 31 11.42 7.12 6.86
N HIS A 32 11.69 6.23 7.81
CA HIS A 32 12.79 5.27 7.78
C HIS A 32 12.28 3.88 8.14
N ILE A 33 12.86 2.87 7.51
CA ILE A 33 12.68 1.47 7.84
C ILE A 33 13.59 1.21 9.04
N ASP A 34 13.02 0.78 10.16
CA ASP A 34 13.75 0.39 11.37
C ASP A 34 13.58 -1.11 11.60
N ASP A 35 14.63 -1.74 12.14
CA ASP A 35 14.81 -3.18 12.27
C ASP A 35 13.70 -3.86 13.08
N ASN A 36 13.08 -3.13 14.00
CA ASN A 36 12.01 -3.62 14.88
C ASN A 36 10.59 -3.20 14.43
N THR A 37 10.42 -2.73 13.19
CA THR A 37 9.12 -2.21 12.73
C THR A 37 8.35 -3.21 11.87
N THR A 38 7.02 -3.20 12.01
CA THR A 38 6.11 -3.94 11.11
C THR A 38 6.34 -3.57 9.65
N LEU A 39 6.67 -2.30 9.37
CA LEU A 39 6.96 -1.82 8.02
C LEU A 39 8.12 -2.57 7.36
N LYS A 40 9.19 -2.87 8.11
CA LYS A 40 10.32 -3.64 7.57
C LYS A 40 9.90 -5.04 7.16
N ASN A 41 9.14 -5.72 8.02
CA ASN A 41 8.65 -7.08 7.76
C ASN A 41 7.69 -7.09 6.56
N ASP A 42 6.74 -6.15 6.53
CA ASP A 42 5.79 -6.01 5.41
C ASP A 42 6.52 -5.74 4.10
N LEU A 43 7.54 -4.87 4.12
CA LEU A 43 8.34 -4.55 2.94
C LEU A 43 9.20 -5.75 2.49
N PHE A 44 9.78 -6.49 3.44
CA PHE A 44 10.52 -7.72 3.14
C PHE A 44 9.62 -8.75 2.46
N VAL A 45 8.43 -9.02 3.02
CA VAL A 45 7.44 -9.92 2.41
C VAL A 45 7.05 -9.43 1.01
N ALA A 46 6.88 -8.12 0.83
CA ALA A 46 6.52 -7.57 -0.46
C ALA A 46 7.58 -7.87 -1.53
N TYR A 47 8.86 -7.70 -1.20
CA TYR A 47 9.95 -8.06 -2.10
C TYR A 47 10.11 -9.57 -2.26
N SER A 48 10.07 -10.34 -1.17
CA SER A 48 10.40 -11.77 -1.19
C SER A 48 9.33 -12.64 -1.84
N GLU A 49 8.05 -12.37 -1.55
CA GLU A 49 6.94 -13.21 -1.98
C GLU A 49 6.26 -12.69 -3.25
N TYR A 50 6.02 -11.38 -3.36
CA TYR A 50 5.31 -10.83 -4.52
C TYR A 50 6.23 -10.47 -5.68
N MET A 51 7.47 -10.06 -5.40
CA MET A 51 8.44 -9.67 -6.43
C MET A 51 9.52 -10.73 -6.68
N ASN A 52 9.52 -11.83 -5.92
CA ASN A 52 10.53 -12.90 -5.99
C ASN A 52 11.98 -12.39 -5.78
N GLN A 53 12.15 -11.34 -4.98
CA GLN A 53 13.42 -10.69 -4.67
C GLN A 53 13.85 -10.99 -3.23
N ARG A 54 14.43 -12.17 -3.01
CA ARG A 54 14.84 -12.68 -1.67
C ARG A 54 16.22 -12.22 -1.22
N ARG A 55 16.49 -10.91 -1.25
CA ARG A 55 17.74 -10.33 -0.73
C ARG A 55 17.47 -9.38 0.44
N TYR A 56 18.46 -9.22 1.30
CA TYR A 56 18.43 -8.27 2.41
C TYR A 56 18.28 -6.83 1.90
N ILE A 57 17.33 -6.07 2.45
CA ILE A 57 17.06 -4.68 2.05
C ILE A 57 18.17 -3.77 2.60
N ILE A 58 18.95 -3.14 1.73
CA ILE A 58 20.09 -2.28 2.14
C ILE A 58 19.63 -0.83 2.38
N THR A 59 18.69 -0.34 1.58
CA THR A 59 18.17 1.02 1.68
C THR A 59 17.13 1.09 2.80
N HIS A 60 17.34 1.95 3.79
CA HIS A 60 16.39 2.13 4.90
C HIS A 60 15.55 3.41 4.77
N ILE A 61 15.76 4.18 3.70
CA ILE A 61 15.06 5.45 3.47
C ILE A 61 13.85 5.21 2.58
N ILE A 62 12.70 5.74 3.01
CA ILE A 62 11.49 5.79 2.18
C ILE A 62 11.07 7.24 1.96
N LYS A 63 10.36 7.49 0.86
CA LYS A 63 9.74 8.79 0.59
C LYS A 63 8.23 8.63 0.60
N LEU A 64 7.54 9.43 1.40
CA LEU A 64 6.09 9.36 1.59
C LEU A 64 5.37 10.39 0.72
N TYR A 65 4.18 10.05 0.24
CA TYR A 65 3.40 10.85 -0.70
C TYR A 65 1.92 10.88 -0.32
N ARG A 66 1.22 11.96 -0.67
CA ARG A 66 -0.20 12.11 -0.36
C ARG A 66 -1.10 11.22 -1.23
N TYR A 67 -0.70 10.98 -2.48
CA TYR A 67 -1.43 10.10 -3.38
C TYR A 67 -0.53 9.46 -4.44
N ILE A 68 -1.03 8.35 -4.99
CA ILE A 68 -0.51 7.66 -6.16
C ILE A 68 -1.56 7.64 -7.25
N ARG A 69 -1.12 7.71 -8.50
CA ARG A 69 -1.95 7.40 -9.67
C ARG A 69 -1.21 6.47 -10.60
N TYR A 70 -1.94 5.59 -11.27
CA TYR A 70 -1.39 4.67 -12.26
C TYR A 70 -2.48 4.31 -13.27
N THR A 71 -2.07 3.68 -14.37
CA THR A 71 -2.95 3.10 -15.36
C THR A 71 -2.92 1.59 -15.22
N LEU A 72 -4.09 0.97 -15.13
CA LEU A 72 -4.24 -0.48 -15.13
C LEU A 72 -4.78 -0.93 -16.48
N LEU A 73 -4.06 -1.80 -17.15
CA LEU A 73 -4.48 -2.43 -18.39
C LEU A 73 -5.36 -3.66 -18.10
N ASN A 74 -6.37 -3.90 -18.94
CA ASN A 74 -7.04 -5.20 -18.97
C ASN A 74 -6.09 -6.30 -19.48
N ASN A 75 -6.53 -7.55 -19.43
CA ASN A 75 -5.69 -8.70 -19.80
C ASN A 75 -5.19 -8.64 -21.25
N ASP A 76 -5.93 -7.98 -22.14
CA ASP A 76 -5.58 -7.83 -23.56
C ASP A 76 -4.78 -6.56 -23.86
N GLY A 77 -4.54 -5.70 -22.86
CA GLY A 77 -3.80 -4.44 -23.02
C GLY A 77 -4.59 -3.29 -23.68
N GLU A 78 -5.86 -3.51 -24.01
CA GLU A 78 -6.68 -2.60 -24.83
C GLU A 78 -7.49 -1.58 -24.02
N PHE A 79 -7.96 -1.96 -22.83
CA PHE A 79 -8.73 -1.08 -21.96
C PHE A 79 -7.88 -0.60 -20.80
N TYR A 80 -7.87 0.71 -20.59
CA TYR A 80 -7.15 1.33 -19.49
C TYR A 80 -8.12 1.87 -18.43
N LEU A 81 -7.84 1.53 -17.17
CA LEU A 81 -8.46 2.15 -16.01
C LEU A 81 -7.45 3.09 -15.35
N HIS A 82 -7.83 4.36 -15.19
CA HIS A 82 -7.02 5.33 -14.48
C HIS A 82 -7.35 5.27 -12.99
N ILE A 83 -6.41 4.79 -12.20
CA ILE A 83 -6.54 4.67 -10.76
C ILE A 83 -5.85 5.85 -10.07
N LYS A 84 -6.52 6.44 -9.08
CA LYS A 84 -5.95 7.43 -8.17
C LYS A 84 -6.34 7.07 -6.74
N ILE A 85 -5.34 6.91 -5.88
CA ILE A 85 -5.51 6.49 -4.48
C ILE A 85 -4.82 7.51 -3.58
N HIS A 86 -5.53 8.01 -2.57
CA HIS A 86 -5.03 8.93 -1.55
C HIS A 86 -4.89 8.23 -0.20
N ILE A 87 -4.04 8.78 0.66
CA ILE A 87 -4.04 8.42 2.08
C ILE A 87 -5.44 8.69 2.67
N GLY A 88 -5.98 7.69 3.38
CA GLY A 88 -7.32 7.72 3.98
C GLY A 88 -8.42 7.12 3.12
N ASP A 89 -8.17 6.85 1.82
CA ASP A 89 -9.16 6.19 0.97
C ASP A 89 -9.46 4.77 1.48
N ILE A 90 -10.73 4.37 1.41
CA ILE A 90 -11.13 2.97 1.59
C ILE A 90 -11.04 2.27 0.24
N VAL A 91 -10.25 1.20 0.18
CA VAL A 91 -10.04 0.40 -1.02
C VAL A 91 -10.61 -0.99 -0.86
N THR A 92 -11.08 -1.55 -1.97
CA THR A 92 -11.46 -2.96 -2.06
C THR A 92 -10.30 -3.76 -2.62
N ILE A 93 -9.96 -4.86 -1.96
CA ILE A 93 -8.93 -5.80 -2.37
C ILE A 93 -9.65 -7.08 -2.76
N LYS A 94 -9.45 -7.50 -4.02
CA LYS A 94 -10.01 -8.74 -4.54
C LYS A 94 -9.14 -9.90 -4.06
N GLU A 95 -9.71 -10.76 -3.23
CA GLU A 95 -9.12 -12.05 -2.85
C GLU A 95 -9.72 -13.16 -3.73
N GLU A 96 -9.18 -14.37 -3.65
CA GLU A 96 -9.54 -15.50 -4.53
C GLU A 96 -11.06 -15.77 -4.53
N ASN A 97 -11.71 -15.68 -3.36
CA ASN A 97 -13.13 -16.03 -3.19
C ASN A 97 -13.96 -14.94 -2.49
N ASP A 98 -13.36 -13.82 -2.08
CA ASP A 98 -14.07 -12.76 -1.35
C ASP A 98 -13.50 -11.36 -1.65
N LYS A 99 -14.18 -10.33 -1.15
CA LYS A 99 -13.73 -8.93 -1.16
C LYS A 99 -13.36 -8.49 0.24
N SER A 100 -12.09 -8.15 0.40
CA SER A 100 -11.60 -7.49 1.60
C SER A 100 -11.59 -5.98 1.42
N TYR A 101 -11.66 -5.26 2.52
CA TYR A 101 -11.61 -3.81 2.55
C TYR A 101 -10.44 -3.36 3.41
N ALA A 102 -9.83 -2.24 3.04
CA ALA A 102 -8.74 -1.67 3.81
C ALA A 102 -8.75 -0.14 3.70
N ILE A 103 -8.16 0.52 4.69
CA ILE A 103 -7.88 1.96 4.64
C ILE A 103 -6.44 2.16 4.22
N VAL A 104 -6.21 3.06 3.26
CA VAL A 104 -4.86 3.44 2.85
C VAL A 104 -4.20 4.26 3.95
N LYS A 105 -3.23 3.63 4.63
CA LYS A 105 -2.49 4.23 5.74
C LYS A 105 -1.37 5.13 5.25
N ALA A 106 -0.61 4.67 4.26
CA ALA A 106 0.52 5.42 3.71
C ALA A 106 0.79 5.03 2.25
N ILE A 107 1.40 5.95 1.51
CA ILE A 107 1.90 5.72 0.16
C ILE A 107 3.35 6.14 0.14
N PHE A 108 4.24 5.24 -0.25
CA PHE A 108 5.67 5.54 -0.27
C PHE A 108 6.40 4.91 -1.45
N THR A 109 7.58 5.43 -1.75
CA THR A 109 8.52 4.79 -2.67
C THR A 109 9.75 4.30 -1.93
N HIS A 110 10.29 3.18 -2.39
CA HIS A 110 11.53 2.59 -1.89
C HIS A 110 12.42 2.15 -3.07
N LYS A 111 13.73 2.33 -2.92
CA LYS A 111 14.72 1.91 -3.93
C LYS A 111 15.29 0.56 -3.54
N TYR A 112 15.01 -0.47 -4.32
CA TYR A 112 15.54 -1.80 -4.09
C TYR A 112 17.01 -1.92 -4.52
N ASN A 113 17.63 -3.03 -4.16
CA ASN A 113 19.05 -3.31 -4.39
C ASN A 113 19.42 -3.47 -5.87
N ASP A 114 18.44 -3.69 -6.75
CA ASP A 114 18.60 -3.71 -8.21
C ASP A 114 18.72 -2.31 -8.83
N GLY A 115 18.57 -1.27 -8.01
CA GLY A 115 18.62 0.11 -8.44
C GLY A 115 17.26 0.67 -8.87
N HIS A 116 16.20 -0.14 -8.96
CA HIS A 116 14.87 0.31 -9.32
C HIS A 116 14.12 0.93 -8.14
N VAL A 117 13.17 1.81 -8.45
CA VAL A 117 12.29 2.45 -7.47
C VAL A 117 10.89 1.90 -7.64
N TYR A 118 10.36 1.38 -6.53
CA TYR A 118 9.03 0.79 -6.45
C TYR A 118 8.13 1.67 -5.58
N ALA A 119 6.83 1.69 -5.87
CA ALA A 119 5.83 2.35 -5.05
C ALA A 119 5.00 1.32 -4.29
N PHE A 120 4.66 1.65 -3.05
CA PHE A 120 3.92 0.80 -2.14
C PHE A 120 2.72 1.57 -1.57
N VAL A 121 1.60 0.86 -1.45
CA VAL A 121 0.41 1.31 -0.73
C VAL A 121 0.32 0.48 0.55
N TRP A 122 0.61 1.12 1.68
CA TRP A 122 0.49 0.48 2.98
C TRP A 122 -0.91 0.69 3.54
N ILE A 123 -1.50 -0.36 4.09
CA ILE A 123 -2.91 -0.41 4.44
C ILE A 123 -3.13 -0.87 5.87
N ASP A 124 -4.27 -0.47 6.42
CA ASP A 124 -4.85 -1.09 7.61
C ASP A 124 -6.09 -1.88 7.18
N TRP A 125 -6.11 -3.18 7.44
CA TRP A 125 -7.22 -4.06 7.11
C TRP A 125 -8.50 -3.69 7.88
N LEU A 126 -9.64 -3.80 7.21
CA LEU A 126 -10.96 -3.64 7.80
C LEU A 126 -11.62 -5.01 7.99
N LYS A 127 -11.93 -5.35 9.23
CA LYS A 127 -12.63 -6.58 9.58
C LYS A 127 -14.14 -6.37 9.51
N ASN A 128 -14.84 -7.27 8.85
CA ASN A 128 -16.30 -7.32 8.90
C ASN A 128 -16.75 -7.72 10.32
N THR A 129 -17.58 -6.89 10.94
CA THR A 129 -18.10 -7.14 12.30
C THR A 129 -19.22 -8.20 12.33
N LYS A 130 -19.69 -8.65 11.16
CA LYS A 130 -20.91 -9.44 10.94
C LYS A 130 -22.19 -8.76 11.42
N ARG A 131 -22.11 -7.47 11.74
CA ARG A 131 -23.26 -6.63 12.06
C ARG A 131 -23.61 -5.79 10.84
N ALA A 132 -24.88 -5.42 10.76
CA ALA A 132 -25.36 -4.45 9.79
C ALA A 132 -25.86 -3.21 10.52
N ASP A 133 -25.69 -2.05 9.89
CA ASP A 133 -26.28 -0.81 10.35
C ASP A 133 -27.82 -0.96 10.38
N SER A 134 -28.44 -0.58 11.49
CA SER A 134 -29.87 -0.82 11.71
C SER A 134 -30.77 -0.02 10.75
N LEU A 135 -30.28 1.11 10.25
CA LEU A 135 -31.02 1.97 9.33
C LEU A 135 -30.73 1.61 7.88
N LEU A 136 -29.45 1.54 7.51
CA LEU A 136 -29.02 1.36 6.13
C LEU A 136 -28.92 -0.10 5.71
N ARG A 137 -28.94 -1.04 6.68
CA ARG A 137 -28.78 -2.49 6.47
C ARG A 137 -27.47 -2.89 5.77
N TYR A 138 -26.49 -2.00 5.74
CA TYR A 138 -25.14 -2.29 5.20
C TYR A 138 -24.23 -2.91 6.26
N PRO A 139 -23.29 -3.79 5.87
CA PRO A 139 -22.32 -4.36 6.80
C PRO A 139 -21.44 -3.29 7.44
N ILE A 140 -21.19 -3.45 8.74
CA ILE A 140 -20.28 -2.58 9.51
C ILE A 140 -18.89 -3.20 9.54
N PHE A 141 -17.90 -2.38 9.23
CA PHE A 141 -16.49 -2.75 9.28
C PHE A 141 -15.74 -1.97 10.35
N GLU A 142 -14.77 -2.62 10.98
CA GLU A 142 -13.91 -2.02 11.99
C GLU A 142 -12.44 -2.18 11.59
N LYS A 143 -11.61 -1.19 11.93
CA LYS A 143 -10.17 -1.27 11.73
C LYS A 143 -9.61 -2.43 12.54
N GLN A 144 -8.86 -3.31 11.89
CA GLN A 144 -8.22 -4.43 12.55
C GLN A 144 -7.05 -3.93 13.39
N THR A 145 -7.12 -4.17 14.70
CA THR A 145 -6.01 -3.92 15.63
C THR A 145 -5.23 -5.23 15.80
N ILE A 146 -3.93 -5.22 15.48
CA ILE A 146 -3.06 -6.35 15.78
C ILE A 146 -2.81 -6.34 17.30
N GLN A 147 -3.31 -7.36 18.00
CA GLN A 147 -2.97 -7.61 19.40
C GLN A 147 -1.53 -8.13 19.42
N ILE A 148 -0.60 -7.35 19.94
CA ILE A 148 0.75 -7.85 20.23
C ILE A 148 0.58 -8.79 21.44
N GLN A 149 0.70 -10.10 21.22
CA GLN A 149 0.86 -11.03 22.32
C GLN A 149 2.25 -10.78 22.92
N ASN A 150 2.26 -10.26 24.15
CA ASN A 150 3.45 -10.11 24.99
C ASN A 150 4.00 -11.48 25.40
#